data_AF-A0A347AHE9-F1
#
_entry.id   AF-A0A347AHE9-F1
#
_cell.length_a   1.000
_cell.length_b   1.000
_cell.length_c   1.000
_cell.angle_alpha   90.00
_cell.angle_beta   90.00
_cell.angle_gamma   90.00
#
_symmetry.space_group_name_H-M   'P 1'
#
loop_
_entity.id
_entity.type
_entity.pdbx_description
1 polymer ?
#
loop_
_entity_poly.entity_id
_entity_poly.type
_entity_poly.pdbx_seq_one_letter_code
_entity_poly.pdbx_strand_id
1 'polypeptide(L)'
;MDLKGQISIEFMFLVGFAVTITLLVFSYALDANELNIAMTAARSGALEGTNINSFAVYSEITFKEYEIEKPRLLYTSNIKIVKIDYKNQGFSNVYKKTKIMLIIYASTPMLSSYADKNSLGDRINYNTRKSITDSFKTHNLTNALYNPAFSNNYVFTTADVKWVY
;
A
#
# COMPACT_ATOMS: atom_id res chain seq x y z
N MET A 1 41.72 18.96 -39.98
CA MET A 1 41.01 18.20 -38.93
C MET A 1 40.76 16.81 -39.49
N ASP A 2 41.31 15.79 -38.83
CA ASP A 2 41.36 14.43 -39.34
C ASP A 2 39.97 13.76 -39.18
N LEU A 3 39.28 13.52 -40.31
CA LEU A 3 37.89 13.04 -40.37
C LEU A 3 37.63 11.77 -39.55
N LYS A 4 38.65 10.93 -39.36
CA LYS A 4 38.55 9.70 -38.57
C LYS A 4 38.48 9.95 -37.06
N GLY A 5 39.22 10.94 -36.55
CA GLY A 5 39.21 11.28 -35.12
C GLY A 5 37.90 11.94 -34.68
N GLN A 6 37.30 12.74 -35.57
CA GLN A 6 36.02 13.39 -35.31
C GLN A 6 34.88 12.36 -35.16
N ILE A 7 34.80 11.37 -36.06
CA ILE A 7 33.77 10.33 -36.01
C ILE A 7 33.89 9.49 -34.72
N SER A 8 35.10 9.16 -34.28
CA SER A 8 35.31 8.41 -33.03
C SER A 8 34.86 9.21 -31.80
N ILE A 9 35.12 10.52 -31.76
CA ILE A 9 34.71 11.39 -30.64
C ILE A 9 33.19 11.55 -30.61
N GLU A 10 32.54 11.79 -31.75
CA GLU A 10 31.07 11.88 -31.84
C GLU A 10 30.41 10.57 -31.39
N PHE A 11 30.96 9.42 -31.77
CA PHE A 11 30.47 8.11 -31.32
C PHE A 11 30.61 7.93 -29.81
N MET A 12 31.75 8.32 -29.22
CA MET A 12 31.95 8.26 -27.76
C MET A 12 30.95 9.13 -27.00
N PHE A 13 30.67 10.34 -27.49
CA PHE A 13 29.65 11.21 -26.90
C PHE A 13 28.25 10.62 -27.01
N LEU A 14 27.91 10.03 -28.16
CA LEU A 14 26.60 9.42 -28.40
C LEU A 14 26.36 8.22 -27.49
N VAL A 15 27.36 7.34 -27.36
CA VAL A 15 27.32 6.19 -26.43
C VAL A 15 27.24 6.66 -24.98
N GLY A 16 28.06 7.64 -24.58
CA GLY A 16 28.04 8.20 -23.23
C GLY A 16 26.66 8.77 -22.89
N PHE A 17 26.07 9.54 -23.80
CA PHE A 17 24.72 10.08 -23.63
C PHE A 17 23.66 8.98 -23.53
N ALA A 18 23.72 7.96 -24.39
CA ALA A 18 22.81 6.82 -24.33
C ALA A 18 22.89 6.06 -23.00
N VAL A 19 24.10 5.85 -22.46
CA VAL A 19 24.30 5.23 -21.15
C VAL A 19 23.69 6.10 -20.04
N THR A 20 23.91 7.41 -20.05
CA THR A 20 23.32 8.31 -19.03
C THR A 20 21.79 8.29 -19.04
N ILE A 21 21.16 8.33 -20.23
CA ILE A 21 19.70 8.21 -20.35
C ILE A 21 19.23 6.87 -19.79
N THR A 22 19.91 5.79 -20.14
CA THR A 22 19.52 4.44 -19.70
C THR A 22 19.55 4.34 -18.17
N LEU A 23 20.57 4.90 -17.52
CA LEU A 23 20.66 4.92 -16.06
C LEU A 23 19.53 5.73 -15.40
N LEU A 24 19.17 6.87 -15.98
CA LEU A 24 18.07 7.70 -15.47
C LEU A 24 16.71 7.02 -15.62
N VAL A 25 16.46 6.36 -16.75
CA VAL A 25 15.23 5.59 -16.95
C VAL A 25 15.17 4.40 -15.99
N PHE A 26 16.31 3.73 -15.78
CA PHE A 26 16.40 2.58 -14.89
C PHE A 26 16.08 2.96 -13.42
N SER A 27 16.61 4.07 -12.91
CA SER A 27 16.30 4.53 -11.55
C SER A 27 14.82 4.85 -11.38
N TYR A 28 14.22 5.56 -12.34
CA TYR A 28 12.79 5.86 -12.32
C TYR A 28 11.92 4.58 -12.37
N ALA A 29 12.34 3.59 -13.16
CA ALA A 29 11.64 2.32 -13.24
C ALA A 29 11.67 1.52 -11.93
N LEU A 30 12.78 1.58 -11.18
CA LEU A 30 12.88 0.94 -9.86
C LEU A 30 11.91 1.56 -8.85
N ASP A 31 11.83 2.89 -8.80
CA ASP A 31 10.92 3.60 -7.90
C ASP A 31 9.45 3.33 -8.22
N ALA A 32 9.11 3.28 -9.52
CA ALA A 32 7.77 2.93 -9.98
C ALA A 32 7.42 1.47 -9.66
N ASN A 33 8.38 0.55 -9.81
CA ASN A 33 8.19 -0.86 -9.48
C ASN A 33 7.99 -1.07 -7.98
N GLU A 34 8.75 -0.38 -7.14
CA GLU A 34 8.57 -0.41 -5.68
C GLU A 34 7.15 0.02 -5.28
N LEU A 35 6.67 1.13 -5.86
CA LEU A 35 5.32 1.60 -5.62
C LEU A 35 4.27 0.59 -6.09
N ASN A 36 4.47 -0.05 -7.25
CA ASN A 36 3.56 -1.08 -7.77
C ASN A 36 3.48 -2.30 -6.86
N ILE A 37 4.61 -2.74 -6.30
CA ILE A 37 4.65 -3.83 -5.31
C ILE A 37 3.85 -3.42 -4.07
N ALA A 38 4.07 -2.22 -3.54
CA ALA A 38 3.34 -1.71 -2.39
C ALA A 38 1.83 -1.61 -2.65
N MET A 39 1.41 -1.15 -3.82
CA MET A 39 -0.01 -1.05 -4.18
C MET A 39 -0.67 -2.42 -4.39
N THR A 40 0.08 -3.39 -4.93
CA THR A 40 -0.40 -4.77 -5.07
C THR A 40 -0.56 -5.43 -3.71
N ALA A 41 0.42 -5.27 -2.82
CA ALA A 41 0.34 -5.71 -1.43
C ALA A 41 -0.82 -5.04 -0.69
N ALA A 42 -1.00 -3.72 -0.86
CA ALA A 42 -2.13 -2.99 -0.30
C ALA A 42 -3.47 -3.59 -0.75
N ARG A 43 -3.59 -3.95 -2.04
CA ARG A 43 -4.79 -4.58 -2.59
C ARG A 43 -5.04 -5.97 -2.00
N SER A 44 -4.01 -6.81 -1.92
CA SER A 44 -4.13 -8.13 -1.30
C SER A 44 -4.51 -8.02 0.19
N GLY A 45 -3.83 -7.16 0.95
CA GLY A 45 -4.13 -6.92 2.36
C GLY A 45 -5.53 -6.33 2.60
N ALA A 46 -6.01 -5.45 1.72
CA ALA A 46 -7.37 -4.94 1.81
C ALA A 46 -8.42 -6.04 1.58
N LEU A 47 -8.20 -6.93 0.61
CA LEU A 47 -9.06 -8.08 0.34
C LEU A 47 -9.03 -9.11 1.48
N GLU A 48 -7.86 -9.37 2.04
CA GLU A 48 -7.72 -10.20 3.25
C GLU A 48 -8.47 -9.59 4.43
N GLY A 49 -8.36 -8.27 4.62
CA GLY A 49 -9.09 -7.55 5.68
C GLY A 49 -10.61 -7.65 5.55
N THR A 50 -11.14 -7.71 4.33
CA THR A 50 -12.58 -7.96 4.08
C THR A 50 -12.98 -9.42 4.27
N ASN A 51 -12.10 -10.36 3.89
CA ASN A 51 -12.40 -11.79 3.89
C ASN A 51 -12.00 -12.51 5.18
N ILE A 52 -11.34 -11.83 6.12
CA ILE A 52 -10.93 -12.44 7.39
C ILE A 52 -12.12 -13.06 8.12
N ASN A 53 -13.32 -12.47 8.06
CA ASN A 53 -14.51 -13.04 8.70
C ASN A 53 -14.97 -14.37 8.10
N SER A 54 -14.80 -14.58 6.80
CA SER A 54 -15.17 -15.86 6.16
C SER A 54 -14.23 -17.01 6.54
N PHE A 55 -13.05 -16.71 7.10
CA PHE A 55 -12.00 -17.71 7.37
C PHE A 55 -11.41 -17.65 8.79
N ALA A 56 -11.80 -16.70 9.62
CA ALA A 56 -11.20 -16.49 10.93
C ALA A 56 -11.77 -17.46 11.97
N VAL A 57 -10.86 -18.19 12.62
CA VAL A 57 -11.11 -18.86 13.89
C VAL A 57 -10.75 -17.87 14.99
N TYR A 58 -11.76 -17.28 15.64
CA TYR A 58 -11.57 -16.35 16.75
C TYR A 58 -11.25 -17.11 18.04
N SER A 59 -10.44 -16.52 18.92
CA SER A 59 -10.33 -17.01 20.30
C SER A 59 -11.67 -16.82 21.00
N GLU A 60 -11.98 -17.67 21.99
CA GLU A 60 -13.29 -17.67 22.66
C GLU A 60 -13.66 -16.30 23.26
N ILE A 61 -12.67 -15.56 23.78
CA ILE A 61 -12.87 -14.23 24.38
C ILE A 61 -13.24 -13.20 23.31
N THR A 62 -12.49 -13.15 22.22
CA THR A 62 -12.75 -12.23 21.10
C THR A 62 -14.05 -12.58 20.37
N PHE A 63 -14.38 -13.87 20.28
CA PHE A 63 -15.65 -14.32 19.72
C PHE A 63 -16.83 -13.84 20.57
N LYS A 64 -16.76 -13.99 21.90
CA LYS A 64 -17.81 -13.52 22.83
C LYS A 64 -18.03 -12.01 22.77
N GLU A 65 -16.96 -11.20 22.69
CA GLU A 65 -17.09 -9.75 22.48
C GLU A 65 -17.83 -9.41 21.18
N TYR A 66 -17.48 -10.08 20.08
CA TYR A 66 -18.19 -9.87 18.81
C TYR A 66 -19.64 -10.38 18.84
N GLU A 67 -19.91 -11.50 19.51
CA GLU A 67 -21.26 -12.06 19.66
C GLU A 67 -22.18 -11.12 20.45
N ILE A 68 -21.67 -10.52 21.53
CA ILE A 68 -22.45 -9.66 22.43
C ILE A 68 -22.59 -8.25 21.86
N GLU A 69 -21.50 -7.64 21.37
CA GLU A 69 -21.51 -6.21 21.02
C GLU A 69 -21.70 -5.93 19.53
N LYS A 70 -21.22 -6.82 18.64
CA LYS A 70 -21.16 -6.55 17.20
C LYS A 70 -21.44 -7.80 16.34
N PRO A 71 -22.59 -8.46 16.50
CA PRO A 71 -22.88 -9.74 15.86
C PRO A 71 -22.86 -9.66 14.32
N ARG A 72 -23.14 -8.47 13.76
CA ARG A 72 -23.06 -8.22 12.31
C ARG A 72 -21.65 -8.37 11.73
N LEU A 73 -20.60 -8.27 12.55
CA LEU A 73 -19.22 -8.50 12.12
C LEU A 73 -18.88 -9.99 12.02
N LEU A 74 -19.70 -10.90 12.54
CA LEU A 74 -19.51 -12.36 12.40
C LEU A 74 -20.08 -12.91 11.09
N TYR A 75 -20.99 -12.16 10.45
CA TYR A 75 -21.56 -12.55 9.17
C TYR A 75 -20.68 -12.08 8.01
N THR A 76 -20.65 -12.86 6.93
CA THR A 76 -19.92 -12.53 5.69
C THR A 76 -20.53 -11.30 5.04
N SER A 77 -20.03 -10.14 5.44
CA SER A 77 -20.39 -8.88 4.80
C SER A 77 -19.81 -8.86 3.39
N ASN A 78 -20.70 -8.74 2.39
CA ASN A 78 -20.40 -8.60 0.96
C ASN A 78 -19.70 -7.25 0.68
N ILE A 79 -18.52 -7.06 1.25
CA ILE A 79 -17.73 -5.83 1.12
C ILE A 79 -16.89 -5.96 -0.14
N LYS A 80 -17.06 -5.01 -1.05
CA LYS A 80 -16.27 -4.93 -2.27
C LYS A 80 -15.31 -3.76 -2.17
N ILE A 81 -14.01 -4.04 -2.33
CA ILE A 81 -13.01 -2.99 -2.52
C ILE A 81 -13.18 -2.46 -3.94
N VAL A 82 -13.63 -1.21 -4.07
CA VAL A 82 -13.92 -0.57 -5.37
C VAL A 82 -12.64 -0.07 -6.00
N LYS A 83 -11.81 0.63 -5.21
CA LYS A 83 -10.51 1.11 -5.65
C LYS A 83 -9.60 1.39 -4.46
N ILE A 84 -8.29 1.33 -4.70
CA ILE A 84 -7.27 1.81 -3.78
C ILE A 84 -6.50 2.86 -4.53
N ASP A 85 -6.52 4.06 -3.99
CA ASP A 85 -5.85 5.24 -4.53
C ASP A 85 -4.76 5.69 -3.55
N TYR A 86 -3.89 6.57 -4.00
CA TYR A 86 -2.85 7.11 -3.13
C TYR A 86 -2.61 8.59 -3.38
N LYS A 87 -2.26 9.31 -2.32
CA LYS A 87 -1.83 10.70 -2.37
C LYS A 87 -0.37 10.78 -1.94
N ASN A 88 0.49 11.26 -2.82
CA ASN A 88 1.86 11.59 -2.46
C ASN A 88 1.85 12.87 -1.61
N GLN A 89 2.39 12.77 -0.39
CA GLN A 89 2.50 13.88 0.57
C GLN A 89 3.88 14.55 0.55
N GLY A 90 4.77 14.12 -0.36
CA GLY A 90 6.12 14.62 -0.49
C GLY A 90 7.11 13.94 0.47
N PHE A 91 8.32 14.50 0.55
CA PHE A 91 9.38 13.96 1.38
C PHE A 91 9.15 14.27 2.86
N SER A 92 9.13 13.23 3.69
CA SER A 92 9.07 13.39 5.15
C SER A 92 10.47 13.42 5.74
N ASN A 93 10.84 14.56 6.35
CA ASN A 93 12.15 14.72 6.98
C ASN A 93 12.31 13.81 8.22
N VAL A 94 11.21 13.39 8.85
CA VAL A 94 11.21 12.49 10.02
C VAL A 94 11.68 11.08 9.62
N TYR A 95 11.15 10.56 8.52
CA TYR A 95 11.44 9.19 8.07
C TYR A 95 12.53 9.13 7.00
N LYS A 96 12.99 10.29 6.51
CA LYS A 96 13.90 10.43 5.36
C LYS A 96 13.42 9.65 4.13
N LYS A 97 12.11 9.61 3.93
CA LYS A 97 11.41 8.83 2.89
C LYS A 97 10.23 9.61 2.36
N THR A 98 9.80 9.29 1.14
CA THR A 98 8.60 9.89 0.53
C THR A 98 7.35 9.33 1.19
N LYS A 99 6.50 10.20 1.71
CA LYS A 99 5.28 9.81 2.41
C LYS A 99 4.12 9.65 1.43
N ILE A 100 3.50 8.48 1.49
CA ILE A 100 2.34 8.13 0.67
C ILE A 100 1.17 7.85 1.61
N MET A 101 0.02 8.47 1.31
CA MET A 101 -1.23 8.22 2.00
C MET A 101 -2.15 7.40 1.11
N LEU A 102 -2.45 6.18 1.52
CA LEU A 102 -3.38 5.27 0.86
C LEU A 102 -4.82 5.64 1.20
N ILE A 103 -5.68 5.63 0.19
CA ILE A 103 -7.11 5.92 0.30
C ILE A 103 -7.84 4.72 -0.28
N ILE A 104 -8.49 3.96 0.59
CA ILE A 104 -9.24 2.76 0.22
C ILE A 104 -10.71 3.14 0.08
N TYR A 105 -11.31 2.73 -1.04
CA TYR A 105 -12.73 2.91 -1.31
C TYR A 105 -13.42 1.55 -1.26
N ALA A 106 -14.40 1.41 -0.38
CA ALA A 106 -15.13 0.17 -0.17
C ALA A 106 -16.63 0.40 -0.31
N SER A 107 -17.35 -0.60 -0.80
CA SER A 107 -18.81 -0.62 -0.88
C SER A 107 -19.35 -1.77 -0.07
N THR A 108 -20.42 -1.49 0.67
CA THR A 108 -21.17 -2.51 1.42
C THR A 108 -22.66 -2.13 1.44
N PRO A 109 -23.55 -2.98 0.90
CA PRO A 109 -24.98 -2.73 0.96
C PRO A 109 -25.59 -3.10 2.34
N MET A 110 -24.84 -3.79 3.21
CA MET A 110 -25.38 -4.39 4.43
C MET A 110 -25.10 -3.60 5.72
N LEU A 111 -24.09 -2.72 5.73
CA LEU A 111 -23.72 -1.97 6.93
C LEU A 111 -24.28 -0.54 6.83
N SER A 112 -25.26 -0.22 7.68
CA SER A 112 -25.82 1.13 7.83
C SER A 112 -25.20 1.93 8.98
N SER A 113 -24.69 1.25 10.02
CA SER A 113 -24.09 1.88 11.19
C SER A 113 -22.70 2.44 10.90
N TYR A 114 -22.46 3.69 11.31
CA TYR A 114 -21.16 4.35 11.20
C TYR A 114 -20.08 3.63 12.02
N ALA A 115 -20.41 3.15 13.22
CA ALA A 115 -19.47 2.48 14.11
C ALA A 115 -18.95 1.15 13.51
N ASP A 116 -19.85 0.38 12.88
CA ASP A 116 -19.50 -0.89 12.24
C ASP A 116 -18.60 -0.65 11.01
N LYS A 117 -18.93 0.38 10.22
CA LYS A 117 -18.12 0.83 9.09
C LYS A 117 -16.73 1.29 9.53
N ASN A 118 -16.62 2.00 10.64
CA ASN A 118 -15.33 2.45 11.15
C ASN A 118 -14.49 1.25 11.61
N SER A 119 -15.07 0.36 12.42
CA SER A 119 -14.39 -0.84 12.91
C SER A 119 -13.90 -1.73 11.77
N LEU A 120 -14.67 -1.84 10.69
CA LEU A 120 -14.28 -2.62 9.53
C LEU A 120 -13.26 -1.88 8.65
N GLY A 121 -13.37 -0.56 8.56
CA GLY A 121 -12.36 0.29 7.91
C GLY A 121 -10.99 0.16 8.58
N ASP A 122 -10.95 0.17 9.91
CA ASP A 122 -9.74 -0.03 10.70
C ASP A 122 -9.10 -1.40 10.42
N ARG A 123 -9.92 -2.44 10.31
CA ARG A 123 -9.46 -3.78 9.96
C ARG A 123 -8.87 -3.84 8.55
N ILE A 124 -9.53 -3.23 7.56
CA ILE A 124 -9.01 -3.14 6.18
C ILE A 124 -7.67 -2.40 6.19
N ASN A 125 -7.61 -1.24 6.86
CA ASN A 125 -6.40 -0.43 6.96
C ASN A 125 -5.24 -1.17 7.65
N TYR A 126 -5.53 -1.90 8.73
CA TYR A 126 -4.55 -2.74 9.40
C TYR A 126 -3.97 -3.81 8.48
N ASN A 127 -4.82 -4.61 7.82
CA ASN A 127 -4.34 -5.69 6.96
C ASN A 127 -3.63 -5.18 5.70
N THR A 128 -4.09 -4.04 5.16
CA THR A 128 -3.40 -3.33 4.07
C THR A 128 -1.97 -2.99 4.46
N ARG A 129 -1.79 -2.34 5.61
CA ARG A 129 -0.46 -1.93 6.10
C ARG A 129 0.41 -3.13 6.44
N LYS A 130 -0.17 -4.14 7.10
CA LYS A 130 0.50 -5.40 7.39
C LYS A 130 1.04 -6.06 6.12
N SER A 131 0.20 -6.22 5.09
CA SER A 131 0.63 -6.84 3.83
C SER A 131 1.78 -6.09 3.14
N ILE A 132 1.80 -4.75 3.21
CA ILE A 132 2.94 -3.94 2.74
C ILE A 132 4.18 -4.25 3.55
N THR A 133 4.09 -4.22 4.88
CA THR A 133 5.21 -4.54 5.77
C THR A 133 5.75 -5.94 5.53
N ASP A 134 4.88 -6.93 5.33
CA ASP A 134 5.25 -8.32 5.05
C ASP A 134 5.98 -8.42 3.69
N SER A 135 5.48 -7.72 2.67
CA SER A 135 6.07 -7.70 1.32
C SER A 135 7.48 -7.11 1.29
N PHE A 136 7.73 -6.08 2.10
CA PHE A 136 9.04 -5.43 2.20
C PHE A 136 9.89 -5.92 3.38
N LYS A 137 9.37 -6.84 4.19
CA LYS A 137 10.02 -7.40 5.40
C LYS A 137 10.48 -6.31 6.39
N THR A 138 9.65 -5.29 6.59
CA THR A 138 9.99 -4.10 7.42
C THR A 138 9.35 -4.11 8.83
N HIS A 139 9.08 -5.30 9.38
CA HIS A 139 8.38 -5.47 10.66
C HIS A 139 9.05 -4.76 11.83
N ASN A 140 10.37 -4.67 11.81
CA ASN A 140 11.19 -4.01 12.84
C ASN A 140 11.11 -2.47 12.80
N LEU A 141 10.57 -1.88 11.72
CA LEU A 141 10.51 -0.43 11.55
C LEU A 141 9.14 0.15 11.90
N THR A 142 8.13 -0.70 12.09
CA THR A 142 6.75 -0.28 12.33
C THR A 142 6.27 -0.62 13.74
N ASN A 143 5.11 -0.10 14.13
CA ASN A 143 4.48 -0.39 15.41
C ASN A 143 3.53 -1.60 15.31
N ALA A 144 2.90 -1.97 16.42
CA ALA A 144 1.94 -3.08 16.48
C ALA A 144 0.73 -2.93 15.55
N LEU A 145 0.42 -1.71 15.10
CA LEU A 145 -0.68 -1.40 14.16
C LEU A 145 -0.20 -1.27 12.71
N TYR A 146 1.07 -1.55 12.45
CA TYR A 146 1.72 -1.39 11.16
C TYR A 146 1.64 0.05 10.61
N ASN A 147 1.55 1.06 11.49
CA ASN A 147 1.33 2.46 11.11
C ASN A 147 2.44 3.40 11.59
N PRO A 148 3.27 3.96 10.69
CA PRO A 148 3.25 3.77 9.24
C PRO A 148 3.91 2.46 8.80
N ALA A 149 3.56 1.98 7.60
CA ALA A 149 4.23 0.85 6.95
C ALA A 149 5.41 1.38 6.09
N PHE A 150 6.46 0.59 5.91
CA PHE A 150 7.71 1.05 5.29
C PHE A 150 8.12 0.20 4.10
N SER A 151 8.73 0.85 3.11
CA SER A 151 9.53 0.21 2.06
C SER A 151 10.92 0.87 1.98
N ASN A 152 11.68 0.61 0.91
CA ASN A 152 13.03 1.14 0.72
C ASN A 152 13.03 2.66 0.61
N ASN A 153 12.14 3.24 -0.19
CA ASN A 153 12.09 4.68 -0.45
C ASN A 153 10.83 5.38 0.09
N TYR A 154 9.80 4.61 0.45
CA TYR A 154 8.50 5.14 0.83
C TYR A 154 8.08 4.80 2.28
N VAL A 155 7.22 5.66 2.81
CA VAL A 155 6.50 5.45 4.08
C VAL A 155 5.00 5.60 3.82
N PHE A 156 4.24 4.55 4.14
CA PHE A 156 2.83 4.42 3.84
C PHE A 156 1.98 4.64 5.08
N THR A 157 0.96 5.48 4.93
CA THR A 157 -0.09 5.72 5.92
C THR A 157 -1.44 5.45 5.27
N THR A 158 -2.46 5.12 6.04
CA THR A 158 -3.83 4.93 5.54
C THR A 158 -4.71 6.08 6.01
N ALA A 159 -5.56 6.60 5.13
CA ALA A 159 -6.69 7.42 5.51
C ALA A 159 -7.87 6.55 5.94
N ASP A 160 -8.91 7.16 6.50
CA ASP A 160 -10.17 6.46 6.78
C ASP A 160 -10.77 5.90 5.49
N VAL A 161 -11.32 4.70 5.57
CA VAL A 161 -11.92 4.02 4.42
C VAL A 161 -13.13 4.81 3.95
N LYS A 162 -13.14 5.14 2.65
CA LYS A 162 -14.24 5.86 2.03
C LYS A 162 -15.30 4.90 1.56
N TRP A 163 -16.47 4.98 2.19
CA TRP A 163 -17.61 4.15 1.87
C TRP A 163 -18.37 4.74 0.67
N VAL A 164 -18.46 3.97 -0.42
CA VAL A 164 -19.22 4.33 -1.63
C VAL A 164 -20.39 3.36 -1.79
N TYR A 165 -21.56 3.89 -2.12
CA TYR A 165 -22.78 3.13 -2.35
C TYR A 165 -22.94 2.80 -3.83
#